data_AF-A0A9X4IL57-F1
#
_entry.id   AF-A0A9X4IL57-F1
#
_cell.length_a   1.000
_cell.length_b   1.000
_cell.length_c   1.000
_cell.angle_alpha   90.00
_cell.angle_beta   90.00
_cell.angle_gamma   90.00
#
_symmetry.space_group_name_H-M   'P 1'
#
loop_
_entity.id
_entity.type
_entity.pdbx_description
1 polymer ?
#
loop_
_entity_poly.entity_id
_entity_poly.type
_entity_poly.pdbx_seq_one_letter_code
_entity_poly.pdbx_strand_id
1 'polypeptide(L)' 'MGGVIGGAIDAIDELTKRQKAVLKLIATNTTITYTEIAEALGINESPVGKHINALKTKGFIKRHGGTQGYWEINLEKNQ' A
#
# COMPACT_ATOMS: atom_id res chain seq x y z
N MET A 1 17.77 -2.16 4.91
CA MET A 1 17.70 -1.24 3.76
C MET A 1 16.25 -1.02 3.35
N GLY A 2 15.53 -0.08 3.97
CA GLY A 2 14.12 0.24 3.63
C GLY A 2 13.88 1.73 3.35
N GLY A 3 14.97 2.50 3.14
CA GLY A 3 14.95 3.96 3.27
C GLY A 3 14.42 4.74 2.07
N VAL A 4 14.42 4.18 0.85
CA VAL A 4 14.10 4.97 -0.35
C VAL A 4 12.61 5.02 -0.68
N ILE A 5 11.89 3.91 -0.45
CA ILE A 5 10.48 3.79 -0.83
C ILE A 5 9.57 4.55 0.15
N GLY A 6 9.91 4.52 1.44
CA GLY A 6 9.14 5.21 2.48
C GLY A 6 9.11 6.73 2.33
N GLY A 7 10.20 7.35 1.87
CA GLY A 7 10.30 8.79 1.63
C GLY A 7 9.43 9.25 0.46
N ALA A 8 9.45 8.51 -0.66
CA ALA A 8 8.60 8.79 -1.81
C ALA A 8 7.10 8.69 -1.48
N ILE A 9 6.71 7.72 -0.65
CA ILE A 9 5.33 7.60 -0.17
C ILE A 9 4.93 8.77 0.73
N ASP A 10 5.84 9.26 1.57
CA ASP A 10 5.57 10.40 2.46
C ASP A 10 5.37 11.69 1.69
N ALA A 11 6.04 11.86 0.55
CA ALA A 11 5.92 13.00 -0.35
C ALA A 11 4.58 13.06 -1.11
N ILE A 12 3.78 11.98 -1.14
CA ILE A 12 2.47 11.98 -1.81
C ILE A 12 1.44 12.69 -0.94
N ASP A 13 1.12 13.95 -1.23
CA ASP A 13 0.11 14.72 -0.49
C ASP A 13 -1.31 14.14 -0.63
N GLU A 14 -1.59 13.51 -1.77
CA GLU A 14 -2.85 12.85 -2.09
C GLU A 14 -3.26 11.70 -1.16
N LEU A 15 -2.34 11.19 -0.33
CA LEU A 15 -2.57 10.06 0.55
C LEU A 15 -2.61 10.51 2.01
N THR A 16 -3.62 10.03 2.73
CA THR A 16 -3.70 10.22 4.18
C THR A 16 -2.61 9.42 4.91
N LYS A 17 -2.28 9.80 6.15
CA LYS A 17 -1.30 9.07 6.99
C LYS A 17 -1.56 7.56 7.04
N ARG A 18 -2.83 7.14 7.12
CA ARG A 18 -3.22 5.73 7.14
C ARG A 18 -2.96 5.04 5.79
N GLN A 19 -3.30 5.68 4.68
CA GLN A 19 -3.02 5.14 3.34
C GLN A 19 -1.51 5.05 3.07
N LYS A 20 -0.74 6.06 3.51
CA LYS A 20 0.73 6.03 3.44
C LYS A 20 1.30 4.85 4.23
N ALA A 21 0.76 4.58 5.42
CA ALA A 21 1.20 3.45 6.23
C ALA A 21 0.85 2.10 5.58
N VAL A 22 -0.36 1.94 5.02
CA VAL A 22 -0.73 0.76 4.20
C VAL A 22 0.25 0.58 3.04
N LEU A 23 0.52 1.65 2.29
CA LEU A 23 1.39 1.61 1.13
C LEU A 23 2.85 1.26 1.52
N LYS A 24 3.34 1.80 2.65
CA LYS A 24 4.65 1.45 3.21
C LYS A 24 4.71 -0.03 3.59
N LEU A 25 3.66 -0.58 4.21
CA LEU A 25 3.59 -2.01 4.56
C LEU A 25 3.67 -2.90 3.33
N ILE A 26 2.89 -2.57 2.29
CA ILE A 26 2.93 -3.27 1.00
C ILE A 26 4.33 -3.12 0.35
N ALA A 27 4.99 -1.98 0.52
CA ALA A 27 6.34 -1.75 -0.03
C ALA A 27 7.39 -2.61 0.66
N THR A 28 7.25 -2.81 1.96
CA THR A 28 8.10 -3.73 2.73
C THR A 28 7.79 -5.19 2.44
N ASN A 29 6.51 -5.53 2.23
CA ASN A 29 6.07 -6.89 1.98
C ASN A 29 5.03 -6.89 0.85
N THR A 30 5.49 -7.15 -0.38
CA THR A 30 4.61 -7.18 -1.56
C THR A 30 3.68 -8.39 -1.54
N THR A 31 3.89 -9.38 -0.69
CA THR A 31 2.99 -10.53 -0.53
C THR A 31 1.98 -10.36 0.61
N ILE A 32 1.96 -9.19 1.27
CA ILE A 32 1.11 -8.93 2.41
C ILE A 32 -0.38 -9.04 2.08
N THR A 33 -1.12 -9.63 3.00
CA THR A 33 -2.58 -9.79 2.90
C THR A 33 -3.34 -8.63 3.54
N TYR A 34 -4.64 -8.54 3.26
CA TYR A 34 -5.52 -7.53 3.88
C TYR A 34 -5.52 -7.62 5.41
N THR A 35 -5.49 -8.84 5.94
CA THR A 35 -5.52 -9.12 7.37
C THR A 35 -4.22 -8.71 8.05
N GLU A 36 -3.07 -9.03 7.45
CA GLU A 36 -1.77 -8.58 7.96
C GLU A 36 -1.63 -7.06 7.94
N ILE A 37 -2.16 -6.38 6.93
CA ILE A 37 -2.20 -4.90 6.90
C ILE A 37 -3.05 -4.37 8.05
N ALA A 38 -4.20 -4.99 8.34
CA ALA A 38 -5.09 -4.60 9.42
C ALA A 38 -4.41 -4.77 10.79
N GLU A 39 -3.79 -5.92 11.03
CA GLU A 39 -3.03 -6.21 12.24
C GLU A 39 -1.85 -5.26 12.42
N ALA A 40 -1.06 -5.04 11.37
CA ALA A 40 0.09 -4.14 11.42
C ALA A 40 -0.29 -2.68 11.70
N LEU A 41 -1.50 -2.25 11.30
CA LEU A 41 -2.02 -0.90 11.54
C LEU A 41 -2.84 -0.79 12.83
N GLY A 42 -3.16 -1.91 13.48
CA GLY A 42 -4.05 -1.98 14.63
C GLY A 42 -5.45 -1.44 14.34
N ILE A 43 -5.95 -1.64 13.12
CA ILE A 43 -7.29 -1.20 12.70
C ILE A 43 -8.11 -2.39 12.20
N ASN A 44 -9.43 -2.25 12.17
CA ASN A 44 -10.32 -3.28 11.61
C ASN A 44 -10.07 -3.48 10.10
N GLU A 45 -10.34 -4.68 9.59
CA GLU A 45 -10.21 -5.00 8.16
C GLU A 45 -11.16 -4.18 7.26
N SER A 46 -12.32 -3.77 7.79
CA SER A 46 -13.32 -2.96 7.07
C SER A 46 -12.75 -1.66 6.47
N PRO A 47 -12.07 -0.77 7.22
CA PRO A 47 -11.41 0.40 6.65
C PRO A 47 -10.17 0.06 5.79
N VAL A 48 -9.47 -1.05 6.05
CA VAL A 48 -8.30 -1.47 5.26
C VAL A 48 -8.67 -1.75 3.82
N GLY A 49 -9.75 -2.49 3.60
CA GLY A 49 -10.27 -2.74 2.25
C GLY A 49 -10.55 -1.45 1.48
N LYS A 50 -11.12 -0.44 2.14
CA LYS A 50 -11.37 0.89 1.53
C LYS A 50 -10.06 1.60 1.16
N HIS A 51 -9.07 1.57 2.04
CA HIS A 51 -7.76 2.19 1.78
C HIS A 51 -7.04 1.52 0.61
N ILE A 52 -6.98 0.19 0.58
CA ILE A 52 -6.35 -0.57 -0.50
C ILE A 52 -7.08 -0.32 -1.83
N ASN A 53 -8.41 -0.33 -1.83
CA ASN A 53 -9.17 -0.05 -3.04
C ASN A 53 -8.92 1.38 -3.54
N ALA A 54 -8.84 2.36 -2.63
CA ALA A 54 -8.46 3.73 -3.00
C ALA A 54 -7.06 3.80 -3.61
N LEU A 55 -6.06 3.13 -3.02
CA LEU A 55 -4.69 3.05 -3.56
C LEU A 55 -4.67 2.39 -4.95
N LYS A 56 -5.46 1.34 -5.13
CA LYS A 56 -5.62 0.64 -6.42
C LYS A 56 -6.26 1.53 -7.47
N THR A 57 -7.34 2.24 -7.12
CA THR A 57 -8.04 3.18 -8.02
C THR A 57 -7.16 4.35 -8.41
N LYS A 58 -6.34 4.86 -7.49
CA LYS A 58 -5.35 5.89 -7.78
C LYS A 58 -4.17 5.38 -8.62
N GLY A 59 -4.02 4.06 -8.76
CA GLY A 59 -2.94 3.45 -9.52
C GLY A 59 -1.62 3.36 -8.76
N PHE A 60 -1.62 3.57 -7.45
CA PHE A 60 -0.42 3.42 -6.61
C PHE A 60 -0.05 1.96 -6.36
N ILE A 61 -1.02 1.05 -6.38
CA ILE A 61 -0.78 -0.39 -6.23
C ILE A 61 -1.51 -1.20 -7.28
N LYS A 62 -0.90 -2.31 -7.67
CA LYS A 62 -1.49 -3.28 -8.60
C LYS A 62 -1.15 -4.69 -8.17
N ARG A 63 -2.15 -5.56 -8.10
CA ARG A 63 -1.91 -6.98 -7.79
C ARG A 63 -1.51 -7.71 -9.06
N HIS A 64 -0.31 -8.28 -9.07
CA HIS A 64 0.24 -9.07 -10.16
C HIS A 64 0.31 -10.53 -9.76
N GLY A 65 -0.30 -11.42 -10.55
CA GLY A 65 -0.26 -12.88 -10.35
C GLY A 65 -1.57 -13.48 -9.80
N GLY A 66 -1.75 -14.77 -10.08
CA GLY A 66 -2.92 -15.57 -9.66
C GLY A 66 -2.78 -16.09 -8.23
N THR A 67 -2.40 -17.35 -8.07
CA THR A 67 -2.32 -18.06 -6.77
C THR A 67 -1.27 -17.49 -5.82
N GLN A 68 -0.13 -17.02 -6.35
CA GLN A 68 0.95 -16.38 -5.59
C GLN A 68 1.18 -14.96 -6.12
N GLY A 69 0.11 -14.18 -6.20
CA GLY A 69 0.23 -12.80 -6.65
C GLY A 69 0.89 -11.90 -5.61
N TYR A 70 1.74 -11.00 -6.06
CA TYR A 70 2.34 -9.93 -5.26
C TYR A 70 1.72 -8.57 -5.63
N TRP A 71 1.89 -7.61 -4.74
CA TRP A 71 1.52 -6.22 -4.94
C TRP A 71 2.70 -5.45 -5.53
N GLU A 72 2.50 -4.88 -6.71
CA GLU A 72 3.40 -3.95 -7.34
C GLU A 72 3.02 -2.52 -6.95
N ILE A 73 4.00 -1.71 -6.56
CA ILE A 73 3.79 -0.31 -6.21
C ILE A 73 4.28 0.57 -7.34
N ASN A 74 3.40 1.44 -7.82
CA ASN A 74 3.68 2.40 -8.88
C ASN A 74 3.62 3.82 -8.29
N LEU A 75 4.76 4.36 -7.88
CA LEU A 75 4.89 5.73 -7.38
C LEU A 75 5.14 6.76 -8.51
N GLU A 76 5.33 6.29 -9.74
CA GLU A 76 5.78 7.09 -10.90
C GLU A 76 4.68 7.93 -11.56
N LYS A 77 3.43 7.87 -11.07
CA LYS A 77 2.30 8.63 -11.62
C LYS A 77 2.26 10.12 -11.25
N ASN A 78 3.28 10.62 -10.54
CA ASN A 78 3.29 11.99 -10.00
C ASN A 78 4.35 12.86 -10.69
N GLN A 79 4.32 12.94 -12.02
CA GLN A 79 5.13 13.87 -12.82
C GLN A 79 4.26 14.93 -13.49
#